data_AF-A0A1T1IEE4-F1
#
_entry.id   AF-A0A1T1IEE4-F1
#
_cell.length_a   1.000
_cell.length_b   1.000
_cell.length_c   1.000
_cell.angle_alpha   90.00
_cell.angle_beta   90.00
_cell.angle_gamma   90.00
#
_symmetry.space_group_name_H-M   'P 1'
#
loop_
_entity.id
_entity.type
_entity.pdbx_description
1 polymer ?
#
loop_
_entity_poly.entity_id
_entity_poly.type
_entity_poly.pdbx_seq_one_letter_code
_entity_poly.pdbx_strand_id
1 'polypeptide(L)'
;MNAKLKETEKAQETTGKSPIAWGMIGSVILAITTPFFYLNGKAYHDGYLGYFQLETSMFPMDTSSTFVTAVLAWYHAMTNGLKGSFEFIGQHWLWATLVCVLTIVVFGGFNYLIAKLTKTLNDKKQSSKQQATTPAPSLLKEMGKCALYIFIPSYGLFVAMFFISFILMITITPFSLIGKDSAADDLKDGFKNSPLVTVNDPDGHKGT
;
A
#
# COMPACT_ATOMS: atom_id res chain seq x y z
N MET A 1 22.02 1.02 -57.83
CA MET A 1 22.36 1.81 -56.63
C MET A 1 21.13 2.17 -55.76
N ASN A 2 19.93 1.57 -55.98
CA ASN A 2 18.67 2.01 -55.34
C ASN A 2 18.00 0.97 -54.40
N ALA A 3 18.59 -0.22 -54.21
CA ALA A 3 18.03 -1.24 -53.34
C ALA A 3 18.51 -1.09 -51.88
N LYS A 4 19.79 -0.77 -51.68
CA LYS A 4 20.36 -0.58 -50.33
C LYS A 4 19.80 0.63 -49.58
N LEU A 5 19.42 1.70 -50.30
CA LEU A 5 18.82 2.90 -49.68
C LEU A 5 17.40 2.62 -49.17
N LYS A 6 16.63 1.77 -49.86
CA LYS A 6 15.26 1.40 -49.45
C LYS A 6 15.23 0.46 -48.24
N GLU A 7 16.28 -0.34 -48.03
CA GLU A 7 16.39 -1.19 -46.84
C GLU A 7 16.84 -0.41 -45.60
N THR A 8 17.70 0.61 -45.76
CA THR A 8 18.07 1.49 -44.65
C THR A 8 16.92 2.40 -44.18
N GLU A 9 16.05 2.87 -45.09
CA GLU A 9 14.84 3.62 -44.69
C GLU A 9 13.84 2.74 -43.91
N LYS A 10 13.62 1.49 -44.35
CA LYS A 10 12.70 0.55 -43.65
C LYS A 10 13.25 0.05 -42.30
N ALA A 11 14.56 -0.06 -42.15
CA ALA A 11 15.18 -0.46 -40.88
C ALA A 11 15.15 0.68 -39.83
N GLN A 12 15.11 1.93 -40.28
CA GLN A 12 15.06 3.10 -39.39
C GLN A 12 13.63 3.47 -38.97
N GLU A 13 12.61 3.13 -39.77
CA GLU A 13 11.20 3.35 -39.41
C GLU A 13 10.66 2.33 -38.39
N THR A 14 11.29 1.16 -38.27
CA THR A 14 10.90 0.09 -37.33
C THR A 14 11.58 0.17 -35.95
N THR A 15 12.54 1.09 -35.80
CA THR A 15 13.23 1.38 -34.52
C THR A 15 12.71 2.64 -33.82
N GLY A 16 11.57 3.18 -34.27
CA GLY A 16 10.75 4.12 -33.52
C GLY A 16 9.99 3.44 -32.39
N LYS A 17 10.69 2.82 -31.43
CA LYS A 17 10.09 2.50 -30.12
C LYS A 17 9.76 3.84 -29.46
N SER A 18 8.47 4.17 -29.49
CA SER A 18 7.86 5.38 -28.93
C SER A 18 8.56 5.85 -27.64
N PRO A 19 9.15 7.07 -27.61
CA PRO A 19 9.69 7.67 -26.38
C PRO A 19 8.58 8.09 -25.38
N ILE A 20 7.30 7.76 -25.64
CA ILE A 20 6.16 8.22 -24.85
C ILE A 20 5.93 7.39 -23.57
N ALA A 21 6.58 6.25 -23.34
CA ALA A 21 6.22 5.41 -22.20
C ALA A 21 6.83 5.83 -20.85
N TRP A 22 8.07 6.30 -20.79
CA TRP A 22 8.77 6.46 -19.50
C TRP A 22 8.34 7.69 -18.70
N GLY A 23 8.18 8.84 -19.35
CA GLY A 23 7.71 10.06 -18.68
C GLY A 23 6.27 9.95 -18.19
N MET A 24 5.42 9.24 -18.93
CA MET A 24 4.03 8.99 -18.56
C MET A 24 3.92 7.99 -17.39
N ILE A 25 4.74 6.93 -17.39
CA ILE A 25 4.80 6.00 -16.24
C ILE A 25 5.27 6.75 -14.99
N GLY A 26 6.32 7.59 -15.09
CA GLY A 26 6.82 8.38 -13.98
C GLY A 26 5.79 9.36 -13.42
N SER A 27 5.07 10.07 -14.28
CA SER A 27 4.04 11.02 -13.84
C SER A 27 2.84 10.32 -13.20
N VAL A 28 2.42 9.16 -13.70
CA VAL A 28 1.34 8.35 -13.09
C VAL A 28 1.77 7.83 -11.72
N ILE A 29 2.99 7.33 -11.59
CA ILE A 29 3.53 6.88 -10.30
C ILE A 29 3.57 8.05 -9.32
N LEU A 30 4.08 9.22 -9.73
CA LEU A 30 4.11 10.41 -8.88
C LEU A 30 2.70 10.85 -8.48
N ALA A 31 1.75 10.90 -9.41
CA ALA A 31 0.37 11.29 -9.12
C ALA A 31 -0.29 10.36 -8.08
N ILE A 32 -0.02 9.06 -8.15
CA ILE A 32 -0.54 8.07 -7.20
C ILE A 32 0.19 8.17 -5.86
N THR A 33 1.52 8.32 -5.86
CA THR A 33 2.33 8.29 -4.63
C THR A 33 2.26 9.57 -3.83
N THR A 34 2.07 10.73 -4.48
CA THR A 34 1.96 12.05 -3.85
C THR A 34 0.97 12.09 -2.67
N PRO A 35 -0.30 11.66 -2.80
CA PRO A 35 -1.25 11.68 -1.68
C PRO A 35 -0.81 10.76 -0.53
N PHE A 36 -0.24 9.58 -0.83
CA PHE A 36 0.29 8.70 0.22
C PHE A 36 1.47 9.33 0.95
N PHE A 37 2.38 9.97 0.21
CA PHE A 37 3.52 10.67 0.79
C PHE A 37 3.06 11.79 1.73
N TYR A 38 2.10 12.60 1.28
CA TYR A 38 1.52 13.66 2.09
C TYR A 38 0.83 13.13 3.36
N LEU A 39 0.00 12.08 3.23
CA LEU A 39 -0.68 11.46 4.37
C LEU A 39 0.31 10.86 5.37
N ASN A 40 1.35 10.18 4.90
CA ASN A 40 2.35 9.56 5.76
C ASN A 40 3.19 10.61 6.51
N GLY A 41 3.61 11.68 5.82
CA GLY A 41 4.34 12.79 6.45
C GLY A 41 3.50 13.51 7.50
N LYS A 42 2.23 13.76 7.21
CA LYS A 42 1.30 14.35 8.17
C LYS A 42 1.07 13.44 9.37
N ALA A 43 0.83 12.16 9.14
CA ALA A 43 0.60 11.19 10.22
C ALA A 43 1.81 11.00 11.12
N TYR A 44 3.02 11.03 10.55
CA TYR A 44 4.27 11.02 11.31
C TYR A 44 4.39 12.25 12.20
N HIS A 45 4.17 13.45 11.65
CA HIS A 45 4.19 14.70 12.43
C HIS A 45 3.16 14.71 13.55
N ASP A 46 1.92 14.32 13.24
CA ASP A 46 0.84 14.25 14.22
C ASP A 46 1.16 13.21 15.31
N GLY A 47 1.79 12.09 14.95
CA GLY A 47 2.30 11.10 15.89
C GLY A 47 3.40 11.66 16.79
N TYR A 48 4.38 12.35 16.20
CA TYR A 48 5.50 12.98 16.91
C TYR A 48 5.04 14.02 17.93
N LEU A 49 4.15 14.94 17.53
CA LEU A 49 3.56 15.93 18.44
C LEU A 49 2.65 15.27 19.48
N GLY A 50 1.88 14.26 19.06
CA GLY A 50 1.00 13.50 19.95
C GLY A 50 1.75 12.79 21.08
N TYR A 51 3.02 12.44 20.90
CA TYR A 51 3.86 11.89 21.97
C TYR A 51 4.06 12.91 23.11
N PHE A 52 4.30 14.18 22.77
CA PHE A 52 4.46 15.27 23.73
C PHE A 52 3.13 15.88 24.19
N GLN A 53 1.99 15.28 23.83
CA GLN A 53 0.64 15.80 24.08
C GLN A 53 0.43 17.23 23.52
N LEU A 54 1.17 17.58 22.48
CA LEU A 54 1.05 18.87 21.82
C LEU A 54 -0.08 18.80 20.79
N GLU A 55 -0.91 19.84 20.75
CA GLU A 55 -1.96 19.95 19.76
C GLU A 55 -1.34 20.25 18.39
N THR A 56 -1.74 19.50 17.36
CA THR A 56 -1.18 19.64 16.00
C THR A 56 -1.47 21.00 15.37
N SER A 57 -2.48 21.71 15.88
CA SER A 57 -2.83 23.09 15.51
C SER A 57 -1.78 24.12 15.97
N MET A 58 -0.99 23.82 17.01
CA MET A 58 0.05 24.71 17.53
C MET A 58 1.29 24.76 16.62
N PHE A 59 1.51 23.73 15.79
CA PHE A 59 2.65 23.61 14.88
C PHE A 59 2.17 23.18 13.48
N PRO A 60 1.48 24.08 12.75
CA PRO A 60 0.99 23.76 11.41
C PRO A 60 2.17 23.57 10.46
N MET A 61 2.11 22.50 9.66
CA MET A 61 3.08 22.27 8.59
C MET A 61 2.59 22.85 7.28
N ASP A 62 3.50 23.54 6.58
CA ASP A 62 3.32 23.84 5.17
C ASP A 62 3.55 22.58 4.31
N THR A 63 3.17 22.68 3.03
CA THR A 63 3.27 21.56 2.09
C THR A 63 4.70 21.07 1.91
N SER A 64 5.69 21.98 1.84
CA SER A 64 7.10 21.62 1.68
C SER A 64 7.60 20.85 2.90
N SER A 65 7.36 21.37 4.10
CA SER A 65 7.72 20.68 5.34
C SER A 65 7.07 19.31 5.45
N THR A 66 5.80 19.17 5.03
CA THR A 66 5.11 17.87 5.04
C THR A 66 5.83 16.82 4.18
N PHE A 67 6.36 17.21 3.01
CA PHE A 67 7.12 16.28 2.16
C PHE A 67 8.47 15.91 2.76
N VAL A 68 9.18 16.87 3.37
CA VAL A 68 10.44 16.58 4.08
C VAL A 68 10.17 15.61 5.23
N THR A 69 9.14 15.87 6.04
CA THR A 69 8.72 14.98 7.12
C THR A 69 8.31 13.61 6.59
N ALA A 70 7.67 13.52 5.43
CA ALA A 70 7.35 12.24 4.81
C ALA A 70 8.60 11.43 4.43
N VAL A 71 9.65 12.09 3.93
CA VAL A 71 10.93 11.42 3.64
C VAL A 71 11.54 10.87 4.94
N LEU A 72 11.56 11.67 6.01
CA LEU A 72 12.03 11.22 7.33
C LEU A 72 11.22 10.05 7.86
N ALA A 73 9.90 10.14 7.73
CA ALA A 73 8.98 9.09 8.15
C ALA A 73 9.26 7.76 7.43
N TRP A 74 9.51 7.81 6.12
CA TRP A 74 9.91 6.63 5.34
C TRP A 74 11.32 6.13 5.69
N TYR A 75 12.25 7.02 5.97
CA TYR A 75 13.59 6.65 6.45
C TYR A 75 13.48 5.85 7.76
N HIS A 76 12.74 6.37 8.76
CA HIS A 76 12.53 5.71 10.05
C HIS A 76 11.73 4.41 9.90
N ALA A 77 10.73 4.38 9.02
CA ALA A 77 9.99 3.16 8.70
C ALA A 77 10.90 2.08 8.12
N MET A 78 11.81 2.45 7.22
CA MET A 78 12.72 1.52 6.59
C MET A 78 13.78 1.01 7.56
N THR A 79 14.36 1.87 8.40
CA THR A 79 15.36 1.46 9.39
C THR A 79 14.75 0.59 10.49
N ASN A 80 13.61 1.01 11.07
CA ASN A 80 12.90 0.23 12.09
C ASN A 80 12.33 -1.07 11.50
N GLY A 81 11.80 -1.01 10.28
CA GLY A 81 11.30 -2.17 9.57
C GLY A 81 12.40 -3.20 9.26
N LEU A 82 13.56 -2.75 8.77
CA LEU A 82 14.71 -3.62 8.54
C LEU A 82 15.23 -4.23 9.83
N LYS A 83 15.43 -3.41 10.88
CA LYS A 83 15.89 -3.88 12.19
C LYS A 83 14.94 -4.91 12.77
N GLY A 84 13.63 -4.62 12.82
CA GLY A 84 12.61 -5.55 13.28
C GLY A 84 12.54 -6.82 12.42
N SER A 85 12.71 -6.70 11.10
CA SER A 85 12.76 -7.87 10.21
C SER A 85 13.96 -8.76 10.50
N PHE A 86 15.15 -8.18 10.70
CA PHE A 86 16.36 -8.94 11.05
C PHE A 86 16.27 -9.56 12.44
N GLU A 87 15.75 -8.84 13.42
CA GLU A 87 15.54 -9.35 14.78
C GLU A 87 14.50 -10.49 14.77
N PHE A 88 13.40 -10.34 14.04
CA PHE A 88 12.39 -11.38 13.89
C PHE A 88 12.92 -12.62 13.15
N ILE A 89 13.66 -12.43 12.05
CA ILE A 89 14.33 -13.53 11.35
C ILE A 89 15.34 -14.23 12.26
N GLY A 90 16.11 -13.48 13.05
CA GLY A 90 17.11 -14.02 13.96
C GLY A 90 16.48 -14.82 15.10
N GLN A 91 15.40 -14.30 15.68
CA GLN A 91 14.70 -14.91 16.80
C GLN A 91 13.82 -16.11 16.37
N HIS A 92 13.28 -16.09 15.14
CA HIS A 92 12.32 -17.08 14.65
C HIS A 92 12.77 -17.77 13.36
N TRP A 93 14.07 -17.96 13.15
CA TRP A 93 14.63 -18.52 11.91
C TRP A 93 13.98 -19.87 11.52
N LEU A 94 13.70 -20.73 12.49
CA LEU A 94 13.02 -22.02 12.30
C LEU A 94 11.58 -21.85 11.76
N TRP A 95 10.81 -20.93 12.32
CA TRP A 95 9.47 -20.62 11.81
C TRP A 95 9.51 -19.96 10.43
N ALA A 96 10.46 -19.06 10.20
CA ALA A 96 10.64 -18.41 8.91
C ALA A 96 10.94 -19.43 7.80
N THR A 97 11.82 -20.40 8.05
CA THR A 97 12.10 -21.49 7.09
C THR A 97 10.87 -22.38 6.86
N LEU A 98 10.13 -22.72 7.91
CA LEU A 98 8.92 -23.54 7.80
C LEU A 98 7.83 -22.84 6.98
N VAL A 99 7.61 -21.55 7.22
CA VAL A 99 6.66 -20.73 6.44
C VAL A 99 7.09 -20.66 4.97
N CYS A 100 8.40 -20.52 4.69
CA CYS A 100 8.92 -20.50 3.33
C CYS A 100 8.69 -21.82 2.59
N VAL A 101 8.89 -22.96 3.25
CA VAL A 101 8.57 -24.28 2.68
C VAL A 101 7.05 -24.42 2.47
N LEU A 102 6.25 -23.98 3.44
CA LEU A 102 4.80 -24.04 3.37
C LEU A 102 4.25 -23.20 2.20
N THR A 103 4.77 -21.98 1.98
CA THR A 103 4.35 -21.14 0.86
C THR A 103 4.71 -21.76 -0.48
N ILE A 104 5.88 -22.39 -0.61
CA ILE A 104 6.24 -23.14 -1.83
C ILE A 104 5.26 -24.30 -2.07
N VAL A 105 4.91 -25.06 -1.04
CA VAL A 105 3.96 -26.18 -1.14
C VAL A 105 2.56 -25.70 -1.51
N VAL A 106 2.07 -24.64 -0.86
CA VAL A 106 0.75 -24.07 -1.15
C VAL A 106 0.70 -23.51 -2.56
N PHE A 107 1.70 -22.73 -2.97
CA PHE A 107 1.73 -22.12 -4.30
C PHE A 107 1.89 -23.17 -5.40
N GLY A 108 2.72 -24.19 -5.18
CA GLY A 108 2.85 -25.35 -6.07
C GLY A 108 1.54 -26.16 -6.16
N GLY A 109 0.89 -26.42 -5.02
CA GLY A 109 -0.39 -27.12 -4.96
C GLY A 109 -1.52 -26.35 -5.62
N PHE A 110 -1.57 -25.03 -5.44
CA PHE A 110 -2.56 -24.16 -6.06
C PHE A 110 -2.39 -24.11 -7.59
N ASN A 111 -1.16 -23.98 -8.08
CA ASN A 111 -0.86 -24.07 -9.52
C ASN A 111 -1.25 -25.44 -10.09
N TYR A 112 -1.00 -26.53 -9.36
CA TYR A 112 -1.42 -27.87 -9.77
C TYR A 112 -2.95 -28.00 -9.83
N LEU A 113 -3.67 -27.46 -8.84
CA LEU A 113 -5.14 -27.44 -8.80
C LEU A 113 -5.73 -26.62 -9.96
N ILE A 114 -5.17 -25.44 -10.25
CA ILE A 114 -5.57 -24.62 -11.39
C ILE A 114 -5.35 -25.39 -12.70
N ALA A 115 -4.18 -26.03 -12.87
CA ALA A 115 -3.89 -26.83 -14.06
C ALA A 115 -4.86 -28.02 -14.22
N LYS A 116 -5.24 -28.67 -13.11
CA LYS A 116 -6.22 -29.75 -13.11
C LYS A 116 -7.64 -29.24 -13.43
N LEU A 117 -8.06 -28.14 -12.83
CA LEU A 117 -9.38 -27.53 -13.03
C LEU A 117 -9.54 -27.00 -14.45
N THR A 118 -8.52 -26.34 -15.01
CA THR A 118 -8.55 -25.87 -16.40
C THR A 118 -8.63 -27.02 -17.40
N LYS A 119 -7.93 -28.13 -17.14
CA LYS A 119 -8.07 -29.37 -17.93
C LYS A 119 -9.49 -29.93 -17.87
N THR A 120 -10.04 -30.12 -16.67
CA THR A 120 -11.41 -30.63 -16.49
C THR A 120 -12.47 -29.70 -17.06
N LEU A 121 -12.28 -28.38 -16.98
CA LEU A 121 -13.20 -27.40 -17.58
C LEU A 121 -13.13 -27.41 -19.11
N ASN A 122 -11.96 -27.61 -19.71
CA ASN A 122 -11.83 -27.79 -21.17
C ASN A 122 -12.52 -29.08 -21.63
N ASP A 123 -12.32 -30.18 -20.91
CA ASP A 123 -12.96 -31.46 -21.21
C ASP A 123 -14.49 -31.36 -21.07
N LYS A 124 -14.97 -30.64 -20.05
CA LYS A 124 -16.41 -30.42 -19.81
C LYS A 124 -17.03 -29.41 -20.78
N LYS A 125 -16.30 -28.38 -21.23
CA LYS A 125 -16.75 -27.45 -22.29
C LYS A 125 -16.92 -28.19 -23.63
N GLN A 126 -16.07 -29.19 -23.87
CA GLN A 126 -16.15 -30.04 -25.05
C GLN A 126 -17.36 -30.98 -24.98
N SER A 127 -17.69 -31.50 -23.80
CA SER A 127 -18.87 -32.36 -23.59
C SER A 127 -20.20 -31.58 -23.43
N SER A 128 -20.17 -30.33 -22.96
CA SER A 128 -21.35 -29.49 -22.71
C SER A 128 -21.87 -28.77 -23.96
N LYS A 129 -21.12 -28.76 -25.06
CA LYS A 129 -21.61 -28.26 -26.35
C LYS A 129 -22.78 -29.08 -26.93
N GLN A 130 -23.10 -30.24 -26.34
CA GLN A 130 -24.16 -31.14 -26.82
C GLN A 130 -25.47 -31.11 -26.04
N GLN A 131 -25.59 -30.38 -24.92
CA GLN A 131 -26.85 -30.40 -24.16
C GLN A 131 -27.04 -29.12 -23.34
N ALA A 132 -27.75 -28.16 -23.92
CA ALA A 132 -28.37 -27.08 -23.17
C ALA A 132 -29.81 -26.91 -23.68
N THR A 133 -30.71 -27.75 -23.19
CA THR A 133 -32.15 -27.47 -23.20
C THR A 133 -32.43 -26.42 -22.12
N THR A 134 -32.86 -25.25 -22.57
CA THR A 134 -33.21 -24.08 -21.75
C THR A 134 -34.47 -24.38 -20.93
N PRO A 135 -34.41 -24.43 -19.58
CA PRO A 135 -35.62 -24.49 -18.78
C PRO A 135 -36.31 -23.12 -18.73
N ALA A 136 -37.65 -23.14 -18.77
CA ALA A 136 -38.50 -21.95 -18.83
C ALA A 136 -38.22 -20.96 -17.68
N PRO A 137 -38.30 -19.64 -17.94
CA PRO A 137 -38.04 -18.62 -16.93
C PRO A 137 -39.14 -18.60 -15.87
N SER A 138 -38.78 -18.85 -14.62
CA SER A 138 -39.68 -18.67 -13.48
C SER A 138 -39.61 -17.23 -12.96
N LEU A 139 -40.76 -16.56 -12.81
CA LEU A 139 -40.87 -15.16 -12.37
C LEU A 139 -40.15 -14.87 -11.04
N LEU A 140 -40.17 -15.83 -10.11
CA LEU A 140 -39.42 -15.77 -8.84
C LEU A 140 -37.90 -15.64 -9.04
N LYS A 141 -37.38 -16.27 -10.11
CA LYS A 141 -35.96 -16.21 -10.48
C LYS A 141 -35.61 -14.87 -11.15
N GLU A 142 -36.56 -14.22 -11.81
CA GLU A 142 -36.37 -12.89 -12.38
C GLU A 142 -36.45 -11.78 -11.32
N MET A 143 -37.40 -11.87 -10.38
CA MET A 143 -37.44 -10.97 -9.21
C MET A 143 -36.19 -11.10 -8.34
N GLY A 144 -35.72 -12.33 -8.11
CA GLY A 144 -34.46 -12.58 -7.39
C GLY A 144 -33.24 -12.00 -8.12
N LYS A 145 -33.20 -12.07 -9.46
CA LYS A 145 -32.15 -11.42 -10.26
C LYS A 145 -32.21 -9.90 -10.12
N CYS A 146 -33.38 -9.28 -10.20
CA CYS A 146 -33.51 -7.82 -10.04
C CYS A 146 -33.07 -7.35 -8.65
N ALA A 147 -33.50 -8.03 -7.58
CA ALA A 147 -33.04 -7.73 -6.23
C ALA A 147 -31.51 -7.88 -6.13
N LEU A 148 -30.97 -8.98 -6.63
CA LEU A 148 -29.53 -9.26 -6.64
C LEU A 148 -28.74 -8.24 -7.49
N TYR A 149 -29.30 -7.75 -8.59
CA TYR A 149 -28.70 -6.68 -9.41
C TYR A 149 -28.64 -5.32 -8.71
N ILE A 150 -29.48 -5.08 -7.69
CA ILE A 150 -29.43 -3.85 -6.87
C ILE A 150 -28.53 -4.07 -5.65
N PHE A 151 -28.63 -5.23 -5.01
CA PHE A 151 -27.84 -5.59 -3.84
C PHE A 151 -26.36 -5.77 -4.14
N ILE A 152 -25.98 -6.41 -5.27
CA ILE A 152 -24.57 -6.60 -5.61
C ILE A 152 -23.80 -5.30 -5.80
N PRO A 153 -24.24 -4.31 -6.60
CA PRO A 153 -23.48 -3.07 -6.77
C PRO A 153 -23.48 -2.21 -5.50
N SER A 154 -24.59 -2.18 -4.74
CA SER A 154 -24.64 -1.43 -3.47
C SER A 154 -23.72 -2.02 -2.41
N TYR A 155 -23.73 -3.35 -2.24
CA TYR A 155 -22.83 -4.04 -1.33
C TYR A 155 -21.39 -4.01 -1.84
N GLY A 156 -21.18 -4.09 -3.15
CA GLY A 156 -19.87 -3.94 -3.79
C GLY A 156 -19.26 -2.58 -3.52
N LEU A 157 -20.06 -1.50 -3.61
CA LEU A 157 -19.61 -0.15 -3.28
C LEU A 157 -19.29 -0.02 -1.79
N PHE A 158 -20.14 -0.55 -0.90
CA PHE A 158 -19.87 -0.56 0.54
C PHE A 158 -18.57 -1.29 0.88
N VAL A 159 -18.38 -2.49 0.31
CA VAL A 159 -17.16 -3.30 0.49
C VAL A 159 -15.94 -2.56 -0.06
N ALA A 160 -16.05 -1.90 -1.21
CA ALA A 160 -14.97 -1.09 -1.76
C ALA A 160 -14.60 0.09 -0.85
N MET A 161 -15.58 0.83 -0.32
CA MET A 161 -15.33 1.91 0.64
C MET A 161 -14.66 1.39 1.91
N PHE A 162 -15.14 0.26 2.45
CA PHE A 162 -14.53 -0.39 3.60
C PHE A 162 -13.07 -0.76 3.35
N PHE A 163 -12.77 -1.37 2.19
CA PHE A 163 -11.39 -1.70 1.83
C PHE A 163 -10.51 -0.46 1.68
N ILE A 164 -11.02 0.63 1.09
CA ILE A 164 -10.27 1.89 1.00
C ILE A 164 -9.95 2.41 2.40
N SER A 165 -10.94 2.48 3.31
CA SER A 165 -10.70 2.90 4.70
C SER A 165 -9.71 2.00 5.42
N PHE A 166 -9.78 0.69 5.20
CA PHE A 166 -8.87 -0.28 5.80
C PHE A 166 -7.44 -0.13 5.27
N ILE A 167 -7.28 0.05 3.96
CA ILE A 167 -5.97 0.32 3.33
C ILE A 167 -5.37 1.62 3.89
N LEU A 168 -6.17 2.69 3.98
CA LEU A 168 -5.72 3.96 4.57
C LEU A 168 -5.30 3.77 6.03
N MET A 169 -6.08 3.04 6.84
CA MET A 169 -5.74 2.76 8.24
C MET A 169 -4.40 2.01 8.35
N ILE A 170 -4.22 0.93 7.59
CA ILE A 170 -2.96 0.16 7.57
C ILE A 170 -1.79 1.02 7.08
N THR A 171 -2.04 1.92 6.14
CA THR A 171 -0.98 2.77 5.58
C THR A 171 -0.57 3.87 6.54
N ILE A 172 -1.52 4.52 7.22
CA ILE A 172 -1.31 5.72 8.03
C ILE A 172 -0.83 5.39 9.45
N THR A 173 -1.45 4.41 10.10
CA THR A 173 -1.19 4.05 11.50
C THR A 173 0.29 3.78 11.81
N PRO A 174 1.06 3.00 11.02
CA PRO A 174 2.45 2.73 11.34
C PRO A 174 3.29 4.01 11.35
N PHE A 175 3.05 4.97 10.46
CA PHE A 175 3.81 6.22 10.45
C PHE A 175 3.53 7.10 11.68
N SER A 176 2.30 7.08 12.19
CA SER A 176 1.99 7.75 13.47
C SER A 176 2.71 7.10 14.65
N LEU A 177 2.82 5.77 14.68
CA LEU A 177 3.58 5.05 15.71
C LEU A 177 5.08 5.35 15.58
N ILE A 178 5.63 5.31 14.38
CA ILE A 178 7.04 5.63 14.13
C ILE A 178 7.36 7.07 14.53
N GLY A 179 6.44 8.02 14.29
CA GLY A 179 6.58 9.39 14.77
C GLY A 179 6.67 9.49 16.29
N LYS A 180 5.84 8.72 17.02
CA LYS A 180 5.92 8.62 18.48
C LYS A 180 7.22 7.99 18.96
N ASP A 181 7.65 6.90 18.31
CA ASP A 181 8.90 6.22 18.66
C ASP A 181 10.10 7.15 18.42
N SER A 182 10.10 7.90 17.31
CA SER A 182 11.12 8.91 17.04
C SER A 182 11.14 10.01 18.10
N ALA A 183 9.98 10.52 18.51
CA ALA A 183 9.88 11.52 19.58
C ALA A 183 10.40 10.96 20.93
N ALA A 184 10.14 9.68 21.21
CA ALA A 184 10.62 9.01 22.41
C ALA A 184 12.15 8.83 22.39
N ASP A 185 12.74 8.52 21.24
CA ASP A 185 14.17 8.37 21.10
C ASP A 185 14.89 9.73 21.16
N ASP A 186 14.32 10.76 20.52
CA ASP A 186 14.80 12.15 20.65
C ASP A 186 14.73 12.64 22.10
N LEU A 187 13.72 12.22 22.87
CA LEU A 187 13.64 12.54 24.30
C LEU A 187 14.80 11.92 25.09
N LYS A 188 15.11 10.65 24.83
CA LYS A 188 16.16 9.90 25.55
C LYS A 188 17.56 10.43 25.25
N ASP A 189 17.83 10.74 23.98
CA ASP A 189 19.16 11.14 23.54
C ASP A 189 19.36 12.66 23.57
N GLY A 190 18.32 13.44 23.24
CA GLY A 190 18.37 14.90 23.14
C GLY A 190 18.36 15.61 24.49
N PHE A 191 17.73 15.05 25.52
CA PHE A 191 17.57 15.73 26.82
C PHE A 191 18.55 15.31 27.91
N LYS A 192 19.42 14.35 27.62
CA LYS A 192 20.38 13.81 28.60
C LYS A 192 21.34 14.87 29.15
N ASN A 193 21.55 15.96 28.40
CA ASN A 193 22.40 17.11 28.79
C ASN A 193 21.68 18.47 28.64
N SER A 194 20.36 18.50 28.52
CA SER A 194 19.64 19.77 28.37
C SER A 194 19.67 20.57 29.67
N PRO A 195 19.87 21.90 29.61
CA PRO A 195 19.73 22.73 30.79
C PRO A 195 18.30 22.60 31.34
N LEU A 196 18.19 22.37 32.65
CA LEU A 196 16.90 22.29 33.32
C LEU A 196 16.26 23.68 33.31
N VAL A 197 15.32 23.92 32.40
CA VAL A 197 14.58 25.18 32.32
C VAL A 197 13.29 25.02 33.11
N THR A 198 13.30 25.49 34.36
CA THR A 198 12.06 25.70 35.14
C THR A 198 11.38 26.97 34.65
N VAL A 199 10.15 26.83 34.17
CA VAL A 199 9.30 27.98 33.84
C VAL A 199 8.70 28.50 35.14
N ASN A 200 8.84 29.80 35.37
CA ASN A 200 8.15 30.46 36.48
C ASN A 200 6.70 30.72 36.04
N ASP A 201 5.76 30.45 36.93
CA ASP A 201 4.37 30.93 36.80
C ASP A 201 4.37 32.46 36.60
N PRO A 202 3.38 33.08 35.94
CA PRO A 202 3.13 34.52 35.95
C PRO A 202 3.33 35.24 37.30
N ASP A 203 3.10 34.55 38.43
CA ASP A 203 3.33 35.08 39.78
C ASP A 203 4.77 34.90 40.30
N GLY A 204 5.69 34.40 39.47
CA GLY A 204 7.12 34.23 39.79
C GLY A 204 7.45 32.95 40.57
N HIS A 205 6.47 32.08 40.81
CA HIS A 205 6.70 30.81 41.50
C HIS A 205 7.29 29.77 40.55
N LYS A 206 8.33 29.07 40.99
CA LYS A 206 8.91 27.96 40.24
C LYS A 206 7.95 26.78 40.26
N GLY A 207 7.46 26.35 39.10
CA GLY A 207 6.81 25.06 38.98
C GLY A 207 7.82 23.96 39.34
N THR A 208 7.54 23.23 40.42
CA THR A 208 8.32 22.06 40.85
C THR A 208 8.08 20.87 39.94
#